data_AF-A0A3B9VH41-F1
#
_entry.id   AF-A0A3B9VH41-F1
#
_cell.length_a   1.000
_cell.length_b   1.000
_cell.length_c   1.000
_cell.angle_alpha   90.00
_cell.angle_beta   90.00
_cell.angle_gamma   90.00
#
_symmetry.space_group_name_H-M   'P 1'
#
loop_
_entity.id
_entity.type
_entity.pdbx_description
1 polymer ?
#
loop_
_entity_poly.entity_id
_entity_poly.type
_entity_poly.pdbx_seq_one_letter_code
_entity_poly.pdbx_strand_id
1 'polypeptide(L)'
;SPSKDEVRKHPYYNALKREDVRLYAYYTRDNGWAAMKGDDELKRLLKEGGLIDLWEIEFKGNNAEVEDGWIFNDRRADDKADVKSDAKWGDGKYAVVLKRKLNTGDSQDVQLKEDEKFAIGVAIHDNKANHRKHYISFPLTIGLGVKGDIKAEKVK
;
A
#
# COMPACT_ATOMS: atom_id res chain seq x y z
N SER A 1 -10.40 -8.37 -16.46
CA SER A 1 -9.07 -7.72 -16.54
C SER A 1 -8.77 -7.43 -18.01
N PRO A 2 -8.11 -6.31 -18.33
CA PRO A 2 -7.69 -6.07 -19.71
C PRO A 2 -6.69 -7.14 -20.19
N SER A 3 -6.68 -7.39 -21.48
CA SER A 3 -5.63 -8.14 -22.17
C SER A 3 -4.31 -7.37 -22.18
N LYS A 4 -3.20 -8.09 -22.34
CA LYS A 4 -1.86 -7.48 -22.43
C LYS A 4 -1.76 -6.45 -23.55
N ASP A 5 -2.42 -6.71 -24.68
CA ASP A 5 -2.40 -5.83 -25.85
C ASP A 5 -3.22 -4.55 -25.63
N GLU A 6 -4.34 -4.62 -24.90
CA GLU A 6 -5.07 -3.42 -24.48
C GLU A 6 -4.21 -2.54 -23.58
N VAL A 7 -3.51 -3.13 -22.61
CA VAL A 7 -2.63 -2.38 -21.70
C VAL A 7 -1.48 -1.73 -22.47
N ARG A 8 -0.82 -2.47 -23.37
CA ARG A 8 0.29 -1.93 -24.18
C ARG A 8 -0.12 -0.77 -25.08
N LYS A 9 -1.37 -0.72 -25.55
CA LYS A 9 -1.90 0.37 -26.39
C LYS A 9 -2.32 1.60 -25.59
N HIS A 10 -2.53 1.47 -24.29
CA HIS A 10 -2.94 2.58 -23.45
C HIS A 10 -1.74 3.55 -23.23
N PRO A 11 -1.87 4.86 -23.49
CA PRO A 11 -0.75 5.82 -23.46
C PRO A 11 0.06 5.79 -22.16
N TYR A 12 -0.63 5.85 -21.01
CA TYR A 12 0.02 5.78 -19.70
C TYR A 12 0.87 4.51 -19.48
N TYR A 13 0.31 3.33 -19.69
CA TYR A 13 1.02 2.07 -19.45
C TYR A 13 2.09 1.78 -20.52
N ASN A 14 1.85 2.23 -21.76
CA ASN A 14 2.84 2.17 -22.84
C ASN A 14 4.11 2.96 -22.48
N ALA A 15 3.95 4.18 -21.95
CA ALA A 15 5.07 5.00 -21.50
C ALA A 15 5.90 4.31 -20.40
N LEU A 16 5.25 3.52 -19.55
CA LEU A 16 5.89 2.70 -18.51
C LEU A 16 6.41 1.35 -19.03
N LYS A 17 6.22 1.04 -20.32
CA LYS A 17 6.54 -0.26 -20.95
C LYS A 17 5.87 -1.44 -20.23
N ARG A 18 4.62 -1.26 -19.81
CA ARG A 18 3.84 -2.26 -19.05
C ARG A 18 2.83 -2.98 -19.92
N GLU A 19 2.55 -4.22 -19.55
CA GLU A 19 1.55 -5.09 -20.17
C GLU A 19 0.47 -5.56 -19.17
N ASP A 20 0.50 -5.01 -17.96
CA ASP A 20 -0.39 -5.32 -16.86
C ASP A 20 -0.86 -4.06 -16.14
N VAL A 21 -2.02 -4.16 -15.50
CA VAL A 21 -2.56 -3.12 -14.62
C VAL A 21 -2.35 -3.57 -13.18
N ARG A 22 -1.47 -2.87 -12.45
CA ARG A 22 -1.29 -3.09 -11.00
C ARG A 22 -2.44 -2.50 -10.20
N LEU A 23 -2.37 -2.67 -8.89
CA LEU A 23 -3.24 -1.97 -7.95
C LEU A 23 -3.10 -0.45 -8.13
N TYR A 24 -4.24 0.24 -8.11
CA TYR A 24 -4.34 1.69 -8.17
C TYR A 24 -5.50 2.13 -7.28
N ALA A 25 -5.45 3.35 -6.78
CA ALA A 25 -6.54 3.96 -6.04
C ALA A 25 -7.70 4.30 -6.97
N TYR A 26 -8.90 3.80 -6.65
CA TYR A 26 -10.05 3.87 -7.57
C TYR A 26 -10.40 5.30 -8.01
N TYR A 27 -10.21 6.28 -7.12
CA TYR A 27 -10.51 7.70 -7.37
C TYR A 27 -9.53 8.38 -8.34
N THR A 28 -8.48 7.70 -8.80
CA THR A 28 -7.61 8.20 -9.89
C THR A 28 -8.21 7.97 -11.27
N ARG A 29 -9.35 7.27 -11.35
CA ARG A 29 -10.06 6.89 -12.57
C ARG A 29 -11.53 7.26 -12.47
N ASP A 30 -12.16 7.56 -13.60
CA ASP A 30 -13.61 7.82 -13.65
C ASP A 30 -14.42 6.52 -13.82
N ASN A 31 -14.02 5.66 -14.76
CA ASN A 31 -14.71 4.42 -15.03
C ASN A 31 -13.77 3.33 -15.55
N GLY A 32 -13.25 2.53 -14.62
CA GLY A 32 -12.39 1.38 -14.94
C GLY A 32 -10.94 1.75 -15.22
N TRP A 33 -10.16 0.72 -15.53
CA TRP A 33 -8.69 0.78 -15.56
C TRP A 33 -8.10 1.75 -16.60
N ALA A 34 -8.84 2.09 -17.66
CA ALA A 34 -8.36 2.90 -18.77
C ALA A 34 -8.72 4.40 -18.64
N ALA A 35 -9.74 4.75 -17.85
CA ALA A 35 -10.26 6.11 -17.76
C ALA A 35 -9.45 6.96 -16.77
N MET A 36 -8.17 7.27 -17.10
CA MET A 36 -7.31 8.09 -16.22
C MET A 36 -7.84 9.52 -16.13
N LYS A 37 -7.94 10.04 -14.91
CA LYS A 37 -8.16 11.47 -14.69
C LYS A 37 -7.01 12.29 -15.26
N GLY A 38 -7.28 13.54 -15.62
CA GLY A 38 -6.26 14.44 -16.13
C GLY A 38 -5.17 14.77 -15.10
N ASP A 39 -3.98 15.11 -15.57
CA ASP A 39 -2.80 15.34 -14.72
C ASP A 39 -3.04 16.37 -13.61
N ASP A 40 -3.77 17.45 -13.89
CA ASP A 40 -4.04 18.49 -12.91
C ASP A 40 -4.97 18.00 -11.78
N GLU A 41 -5.94 17.16 -12.12
CA GLU A 41 -6.81 16.53 -11.12
C GLU A 41 -6.03 15.51 -10.29
N LEU A 42 -5.17 14.70 -10.92
CA LEU A 42 -4.30 13.77 -10.21
C LEU A 42 -3.34 14.47 -9.26
N LYS A 43 -2.71 15.58 -9.69
CA LYS A 43 -1.85 16.40 -8.83
C LYS A 43 -2.63 16.97 -7.64
N ARG A 44 -3.86 17.42 -7.86
CA ARG A 44 -4.73 17.91 -6.78
C ARG A 44 -5.02 16.80 -5.78
N LEU A 45 -5.49 15.64 -6.24
CA LEU A 45 -5.81 14.49 -5.38
C LEU A 45 -4.60 14.03 -4.56
N LEU A 46 -3.42 14.00 -5.17
CA LEU A 46 -2.19 13.65 -4.46
C LEU A 46 -1.86 14.67 -3.36
N LYS A 47 -1.97 15.97 -3.66
CA LYS A 47 -1.78 17.06 -2.68
C LYS A 47 -2.80 17.01 -1.54
N GLU A 48 -4.01 16.54 -1.80
CA GLU A 48 -5.08 16.35 -0.82
C GLU A 48 -4.90 15.09 0.05
N GLY A 49 -3.77 14.37 -0.09
CA GLY A 49 -3.47 13.18 0.70
C GLY A 49 -4.08 11.89 0.14
N GLY A 50 -4.42 11.86 -1.15
CA GLY A 50 -4.90 10.68 -1.85
C GLY A 50 -3.82 9.62 -2.12
N LEU A 51 -2.72 9.61 -1.37
CA LEU A 51 -1.71 8.56 -1.45
C LEU A 51 -2.04 7.46 -0.44
N ILE A 52 -1.83 6.21 -0.83
CA ILE A 52 -1.87 5.07 0.09
C ILE A 52 -0.44 4.57 0.26
N ASP A 53 0.05 4.65 1.49
CA ASP A 53 1.32 4.08 1.92
C ASP A 53 1.15 2.56 2.10
N LEU A 54 2.00 1.77 1.45
CA LEU A 54 1.87 0.31 1.31
C LEU A 54 3.12 -0.40 1.85
N TRP A 55 2.95 -1.09 2.98
CA TRP A 55 3.99 -1.97 3.53
C TRP A 55 3.56 -3.42 3.30
N GLU A 56 4.43 -4.19 2.66
CA GLU A 56 4.19 -5.60 2.36
C GLU A 56 5.26 -6.47 3.03
N ILE A 57 4.85 -7.60 3.61
CA ILE A 57 5.78 -8.63 4.07
C ILE A 57 5.44 -9.94 3.37
N GLU A 58 6.44 -10.51 2.72
CA GLU A 58 6.37 -11.83 2.11
C GLU A 58 7.17 -12.84 2.94
N PHE A 59 6.50 -13.88 3.45
CA PHE A 59 7.17 -15.00 4.10
C PHE A 59 7.70 -15.98 3.04
N LYS A 60 9.02 -16.18 3.03
CA LYS A 60 9.74 -17.13 2.16
C LYS A 60 10.41 -18.21 2.99
N GLY A 61 9.62 -19.23 3.35
CA GLY A 61 10.08 -20.28 4.27
C GLY A 61 10.27 -19.72 5.67
N ASN A 62 11.50 -19.80 6.19
CA ASN A 62 11.87 -19.24 7.51
C ASN A 62 12.34 -17.78 7.44
N ASN A 63 12.43 -17.20 6.25
CA ASN A 63 12.79 -15.81 6.05
C ASN A 63 11.55 -14.97 5.75
N ALA A 64 11.66 -13.67 5.95
CA ALA A 64 10.67 -12.70 5.52
C ALA A 64 11.37 -11.54 4.80
N GLU A 65 10.75 -11.08 3.73
CA GLU A 65 11.19 -9.90 2.97
C GLU A 65 10.13 -8.82 3.12
N VAL A 66 10.58 -7.57 3.24
CA VAL A 66 9.72 -6.41 3.31
C VAL A 66 9.84 -5.60 2.03
N GLU A 67 8.71 -5.18 1.48
CA GLU A 67 8.62 -4.20 0.41
C GLU A 67 7.93 -2.95 0.97
N ASP A 68 8.52 -1.81 0.66
CA ASP A 68 8.01 -0.49 0.99
C ASP A 68 7.63 0.21 -0.31
N GLY A 69 6.44 0.79 -0.34
CA GLY A 69 5.87 1.31 -1.57
C GLY A 69 4.62 2.10 -1.34
N TRP A 70 4.02 2.53 -2.43
CA TRP A 70 2.85 3.39 -2.39
C TRP A 70 1.94 3.14 -3.58
N ILE A 71 0.67 3.47 -3.38
CA ILE A 71 -0.39 3.31 -4.36
C ILE A 71 -1.05 4.67 -4.57
N PHE A 72 -1.09 5.09 -5.83
CA PHE A 72 -1.94 6.18 -6.29
C PHE A 72 -2.53 5.81 -7.65
N ASN A 73 -2.08 6.42 -8.75
CA ASN A 73 -2.47 6.04 -10.11
C ASN A 73 -1.81 4.74 -10.59
N ASP A 74 -0.82 4.23 -9.85
CA ASP A 74 -0.16 2.93 -10.01
C ASP A 74 0.46 2.53 -8.66
N ARG A 75 0.82 1.24 -8.51
CA ARG A 75 1.62 0.74 -7.39
C ARG A 75 3.10 0.80 -7.74
N ARG A 76 3.86 1.49 -6.90
CA ARG A 76 5.29 1.71 -7.07
C ARG A 76 6.04 1.33 -5.79
N ALA A 77 7.28 0.89 -5.97
CA ALA A 77 8.20 0.80 -4.85
C ALA A 77 8.59 2.23 -4.43
N ASP A 78 8.84 2.41 -3.14
CA ASP A 78 9.37 3.65 -2.60
C ASP A 78 10.87 3.76 -2.91
N ASP A 79 11.31 4.91 -3.44
CA ASP A 79 12.72 5.13 -3.75
C ASP A 79 13.58 5.42 -2.51
N LYS A 80 12.96 5.74 -1.39
CA LYS A 80 13.58 5.94 -0.07
C LYS A 80 13.02 4.99 1.00
N ALA A 81 12.66 3.76 0.58
CA ALA A 81 12.21 2.68 1.44
C ALA A 81 12.94 2.63 2.80
N ASP A 82 12.19 2.82 3.88
CA ASP A 82 12.73 2.91 5.25
C ASP A 82 11.98 2.02 6.26
N VAL A 83 10.93 1.32 5.81
CA VAL A 83 10.26 0.28 6.59
C VAL A 83 11.20 -0.88 6.87
N LYS A 84 11.26 -1.29 8.14
CA LYS A 84 11.99 -2.47 8.61
C LYS A 84 11.01 -3.50 9.15
N SER A 85 11.30 -4.77 8.91
CA SER A 85 10.51 -5.88 9.43
C SER A 85 11.33 -6.84 10.30
N ASP A 86 10.68 -7.37 11.33
CA ASP A 86 11.04 -8.64 11.96
C ASP A 86 9.82 -9.54 11.87
N ALA A 87 9.99 -10.76 11.37
CA ALA A 87 8.87 -11.68 11.21
C ALA A 87 9.31 -13.11 11.47
N LYS A 88 8.41 -13.88 12.09
CA LYS A 88 8.66 -15.28 12.45
C LYS A 88 7.41 -16.13 12.30
N TRP A 89 7.62 -17.39 11.98
CA TRP A 89 6.61 -18.43 12.06
C TRP A 89 6.90 -19.33 13.26
N GLY A 90 5.87 -19.60 14.08
CA GLY A 90 5.96 -20.49 15.23
C GLY A 90 4.58 -20.78 15.81
N ASP A 91 4.38 -21.96 16.38
CA ASP A 91 3.12 -22.37 17.03
C ASP A 91 1.86 -22.17 16.17
N GLY A 92 1.99 -22.41 14.86
CA GLY A 92 0.89 -22.26 13.91
C GLY A 92 0.49 -20.80 13.62
N LYS A 93 1.35 -19.82 13.94
CA LYS A 93 1.07 -18.39 13.76
C LYS A 93 2.24 -17.66 13.11
N TYR A 94 1.90 -16.72 12.24
CA TYR A 94 2.82 -15.69 11.75
C TYR A 94 2.80 -14.51 12.72
N ALA A 95 3.98 -14.09 13.17
CA ALA A 95 4.14 -12.87 13.94
C ALA A 95 5.01 -11.89 13.14
N VAL A 96 4.56 -10.65 13.06
CA VAL A 96 5.17 -9.59 12.25
C VAL A 96 5.31 -8.33 13.09
N VAL A 97 6.47 -7.69 13.00
CA VAL A 97 6.74 -6.35 13.53
C VAL A 97 7.24 -5.49 12.38
N LEU A 98 6.48 -4.45 12.05
CA LEU A 98 6.86 -3.40 11.10
C LEU A 98 7.31 -2.15 11.86
N LYS A 99 8.38 -1.51 11.40
CA LYS A 99 8.95 -0.31 12.03
C LYS A 99 9.27 0.73 10.96
N ARG A 100 8.75 1.95 11.14
CA ARG A 100 9.09 3.15 10.39
C ARG A 100 9.09 4.35 11.34
N LYS A 101 9.79 5.43 11.00
CA LYS A 101 9.62 6.70 11.72
C LYS A 101 8.19 7.22 11.51
N LEU A 102 7.64 7.93 12.50
CA LEU A 102 6.32 8.56 12.35
C LEU A 102 6.35 9.65 11.26
N ASN A 103 7.39 10.49 11.27
CA ASN A 103 7.66 11.48 10.25
C ASN A 103 8.97 11.13 9.54
N THR A 104 8.87 10.79 8.26
CA THR A 104 10.00 10.44 7.39
C THR A 104 10.46 11.60 6.54
N GLY A 105 9.59 12.59 6.31
CA GLY A 105 9.81 13.68 5.37
C GLY A 105 9.70 13.25 3.91
N ASP A 106 9.32 11.99 3.63
CA ASP A 106 9.03 11.54 2.27
C ASP A 106 7.60 11.87 1.86
N SER A 107 7.44 12.42 0.67
CA SER A 107 6.13 12.67 0.06
C SER A 107 5.42 11.38 -0.41
N GLN A 108 6.14 10.27 -0.52
CA GLN A 108 5.60 8.95 -0.88
C GLN A 108 5.06 8.19 0.35
N ASP A 109 5.32 8.71 1.54
CA ASP A 109 4.86 8.18 2.82
C ASP A 109 3.68 8.95 3.40
N VAL A 110 2.79 8.24 4.08
CA VAL A 110 1.83 8.89 4.98
C VAL A 110 2.58 9.34 6.23
N GLN A 111 2.57 10.65 6.50
CA GLN A 111 3.20 11.21 7.69
C GLN A 111 2.30 11.02 8.90
N LEU A 112 2.79 10.30 9.91
CA LEU A 112 2.09 9.99 11.15
C LEU A 112 2.52 10.97 12.25
N LYS A 113 1.59 11.30 13.14
CA LYS A 113 1.84 12.26 14.24
C LYS A 113 1.25 11.74 15.54
N GLU A 114 1.89 12.13 16.64
CA GLU A 114 1.29 11.94 17.97
C GLU A 114 -0.04 12.72 18.06
N ASP A 115 -0.93 12.23 18.92
CA ASP A 115 -2.26 12.78 19.18
C ASP A 115 -3.22 12.78 17.97
N GLU A 116 -2.89 12.02 16.93
CA GLU A 116 -3.72 11.81 15.75
C GLU A 116 -4.09 10.31 15.58
N LYS A 117 -5.07 10.06 14.72
CA LYS A 117 -5.40 8.71 14.27
C LYS A 117 -5.29 8.62 12.76
N PHE A 118 -4.95 7.44 12.26
CA PHE A 118 -4.84 7.18 10.83
C PHE A 118 -5.60 5.91 10.46
N ALA A 119 -6.08 5.86 9.21
CA ALA A 119 -6.79 4.71 8.68
C ALA A 119 -5.80 3.67 8.15
N ILE A 120 -6.12 2.40 8.35
CA ILE A 120 -5.38 1.28 7.78
C ILE A 120 -6.36 0.26 7.17
N GLY A 121 -5.84 -0.52 6.24
CA GLY A 121 -6.44 -1.77 5.79
C GLY A 121 -5.38 -2.86 5.80
N VAL A 122 -5.77 -4.09 6.13
CA VAL A 122 -4.86 -5.24 6.15
C VAL A 122 -5.32 -6.24 5.11
N ALA A 123 -4.39 -6.68 4.26
CA ALA A 123 -4.59 -7.76 3.30
C ALA A 123 -3.71 -8.95 3.68
N ILE A 124 -4.29 -10.16 3.71
CA ILE A 124 -3.56 -11.40 3.94
C ILE A 124 -3.69 -12.28 2.70
N HIS A 125 -2.54 -12.58 2.10
CA HIS A 125 -2.41 -13.49 0.97
C HIS A 125 -1.99 -14.86 1.49
N ASP A 126 -2.73 -15.90 1.11
CA ASP A 126 -2.46 -17.28 1.52
C ASP A 126 -2.29 -18.20 0.30
N ASN A 127 -1.46 -19.23 0.46
CA ASN A 127 -1.31 -20.38 -0.42
C ASN A 127 -0.96 -20.09 -1.89
N LYS A 128 -0.31 -18.95 -2.18
CA LYS A 128 0.03 -18.51 -3.55
C LYS A 128 -1.12 -18.71 -4.53
N ALA A 129 -2.36 -18.50 -4.07
CA ALA A 129 -3.53 -18.79 -4.88
C ALA A 129 -3.44 -18.05 -6.21
N ASN A 130 -3.75 -18.73 -7.32
CA ASN A 130 -3.79 -18.07 -8.62
C ASN A 130 -4.75 -16.87 -8.56
N HIS A 131 -4.29 -15.74 -9.12
CA HIS A 131 -4.95 -14.43 -9.12
C HIS A 131 -4.91 -13.67 -7.77
N ARG A 132 -5.73 -12.64 -7.63
CA ARG A 132 -5.73 -11.72 -6.48
C ARG A 132 -6.68 -12.20 -5.37
N LYS A 133 -6.64 -13.47 -5.00
CA LYS A 133 -7.43 -13.97 -3.85
C LYS A 133 -6.68 -13.64 -2.57
N HIS A 134 -7.26 -12.77 -1.76
CA HIS A 134 -6.73 -12.38 -0.46
C HIS A 134 -7.89 -12.03 0.47
N TYR A 135 -7.67 -12.18 1.77
CA TYR A 135 -8.58 -11.69 2.79
C TYR A 135 -8.26 -10.23 3.06
N ILE A 136 -9.27 -9.38 3.16
CA ILE A 136 -9.11 -7.97 3.46
C ILE A 136 -9.95 -7.60 4.67
N SER A 137 -9.40 -6.75 5.53
CA SER A 137 -10.14 -6.18 6.65
C SER A 137 -11.20 -5.18 6.15
N PHE A 138 -12.21 -4.91 6.99
CA PHE A 138 -12.88 -3.61 6.91
C PHE A 138 -11.87 -2.49 7.24
N PRO A 139 -12.13 -1.23 6.87
CA PRO A 139 -11.29 -0.11 7.30
C PRO A 139 -11.19 -0.06 8.82
N LEU A 140 -9.97 0.10 9.33
CA LEU A 140 -9.67 0.25 10.76
C LEU A 140 -8.94 1.57 10.99
N THR A 141 -8.95 2.03 12.24
CA THR A 141 -8.18 3.19 12.68
C THR A 141 -7.18 2.81 13.76
N ILE A 142 -5.94 3.30 13.63
CA ILE A 142 -4.94 3.27 14.70
C ILE A 142 -4.90 4.66 15.35
N GLY A 143 -5.10 4.73 16.66
CA GLY A 143 -4.94 5.97 17.43
C GLY A 143 -3.57 6.05 18.09
N LEU A 144 -2.80 7.10 17.76
CA LEU A 144 -1.52 7.44 18.40
C LEU A 144 -1.79 8.42 19.54
N GLY A 145 -1.92 7.93 20.77
CA GLY A 145 -2.28 8.78 21.94
C GLY A 145 -3.77 9.14 22.03
N VAL A 146 -4.56 8.88 20.99
CA VAL A 146 -6.01 9.07 20.94
C VAL A 146 -6.77 7.75 20.75
N LYS A 147 -8.11 7.79 20.81
CA LYS A 147 -8.97 6.63 20.58
C LYS A 147 -9.03 6.27 19.09
N GLY A 148 -8.70 5.02 18.77
CA GLY A 148 -8.97 4.34 17.49
C GLY A 148 -9.54 2.94 17.72
N ASP A 149 -9.83 2.21 16.65
CA ASP A 149 -10.22 0.79 16.73
C ASP A 149 -9.07 -0.04 17.32
N ILE A 150 -7.84 0.34 16.98
CA ILE A 150 -6.60 -0.13 17.57
C ILE A 150 -5.97 1.04 18.33
N LYS A 151 -5.64 0.81 19.60
CA LYS A 151 -4.92 1.79 20.43
C LYS A 151 -3.42 1.48 20.34
N ALA A 152 -2.62 2.44 19.88
CA ALA A 152 -1.17 2.30 19.92
C ALA A 152 -0.65 2.57 21.34
N GLU A 153 0.37 1.80 21.72
CA GLU A 153 1.06 1.95 23.01
C GLU A 153 2.54 2.26 22.79
N LYS A 154 3.09 3.19 23.59
CA LYS A 154 4.52 3.48 23.57
C LYS A 154 5.27 2.27 24.14
N VAL A 155 6.14 1.67 23.32
CA VAL A 155 7.04 0.61 23.75
C VAL A 155 8.22 1.26 24.48
N LYS A 156 8.56 0.74 25.66
CA LYS A 156 9.64 1.25 26.53
C LYS A 156 11.02 0.90 25.99
#